data_AF-A0A2E6WLV9-F1
#
_entry.id   AF-A0A2E6WLV9-F1
#
_cell.length_a   1.000
_cell.length_b   1.000
_cell.length_c   1.000
_cell.angle_alpha   90.00
_cell.angle_beta   90.00
_cell.angle_gamma   90.00
#
_symmetry.space_group_name_H-M   'P 1'
#
loop_
_entity.id
_entity.type
_entity.pdbx_description
1 polymer ?
#
loop_
_entity_poly.entity_id
_entity_poly.type
_entity_poly.pdbx_seq_one_letter_code
_entity_poly.pdbx_strand_id
1 'polypeptide(L)'
;MDVRPRPDDLPAAIGWRQVRVTRDIEDITGRDGLITGLVIAHEFLDDVACPVVELDDDLRPRIVQVEAATGAEVLGPDLADPAAEALLGGISPSEARAWLDHWWPATKPLARREVGLPRDLLWRRLTRILASGHAIAIDYAHRLDDRRSGLWDGGTVKGFVDGSACRPRPDGSVNITSHVALDSCASPHATVRSQFDVLSTSAVGSHSLASWPPDLGSFDWLIEPCTPAPATPALSETMVG
;
A
#
# COMPACT_ATOMS: atom_id res chain seq x y z
N MET A 1 2.25 -15.87 -2.52
CA MET A 1 0.83 -15.52 -2.29
C MET A 1 0.46 -16.17 -0.99
N ASP A 2 0.29 -15.38 0.08
CA ASP A 2 -0.30 -15.87 1.32
C ASP A 2 -1.78 -16.19 1.03
N VAL A 3 -2.14 -17.47 1.08
CA VAL A 3 -3.52 -17.93 0.91
C VAL A 3 -3.90 -18.64 2.20
N ARG A 4 -4.53 -17.87 3.10
CA ARG A 4 -5.03 -18.43 4.36
C ARG A 4 -6.37 -19.13 4.09
N PRO A 5 -6.54 -20.39 4.53
CA PRO A 5 -7.84 -21.04 4.46
C PRO A 5 -8.84 -20.34 5.39
N ARG A 6 -10.14 -20.53 5.14
CA ARG A 6 -11.19 -20.12 6.09
C ARG A 6 -10.92 -20.81 7.45
N PRO A 7 -10.93 -20.08 8.58
CA PRO A 7 -10.82 -20.69 9.90
C PRO A 7 -11.99 -21.64 10.18
N ASP A 8 -11.70 -22.81 10.79
CA ASP A 8 -12.71 -23.83 11.08
C ASP A 8 -13.75 -23.37 12.11
N ASP A 9 -13.37 -22.49 13.01
CA ASP A 9 -14.18 -21.92 14.08
C ASP A 9 -14.84 -20.58 13.71
N LEU A 10 -14.76 -20.16 12.44
CA LEU A 10 -15.29 -18.87 12.02
C LEU A 10 -16.82 -18.83 12.21
N PRO A 11 -17.35 -17.90 13.04
CA PRO A 11 -18.78 -17.81 13.32
C PRO A 11 -19.63 -17.76 12.05
N ALA A 12 -20.80 -18.41 12.07
CA ALA A 12 -21.69 -18.52 10.91
C ALA A 12 -22.17 -17.15 10.36
N ALA A 13 -22.19 -16.11 11.20
CA ALA A 13 -22.52 -14.74 10.79
C ALA A 13 -21.41 -14.09 9.92
N ILE A 14 -20.20 -14.63 9.89
CA ILE A 14 -19.07 -14.09 9.13
C ILE A 14 -18.97 -14.81 7.78
N GLY A 15 -19.22 -14.06 6.71
CA GLY A 15 -18.93 -14.48 5.35
C GLY A 15 -17.42 -14.52 5.12
N TRP A 16 -16.91 -15.66 4.65
CA TRP A 16 -15.52 -15.76 4.18
C TRP A 16 -15.51 -15.75 2.66
N ARG A 17 -14.60 -14.98 2.07
CA ARG A 17 -14.44 -14.88 0.61
C ARG A 17 -12.96 -14.96 0.27
N GLN A 18 -12.64 -15.77 -0.72
CA GLN A 18 -11.32 -15.84 -1.31
C GLN A 18 -11.40 -15.22 -2.70
N VAL A 19 -10.92 -13.99 -2.82
CA VAL A 19 -10.99 -13.17 -4.04
C VAL A 19 -9.60 -12.61 -4.29
N ARG A 20 -9.14 -12.68 -5.54
CA ARG A 20 -7.93 -11.97 -5.95
C ARG A 20 -8.27 -10.49 -6.08
N VAL A 21 -7.83 -9.68 -5.12
CA VAL A 21 -8.06 -8.23 -5.16
C VAL A 21 -6.96 -7.58 -6.00
N THR A 22 -7.35 -6.91 -7.07
CA THR A 22 -6.46 -6.08 -7.91
C THR A 22 -7.05 -4.67 -7.99
N ARG A 23 -6.25 -3.70 -8.45
CA ARG A 23 -6.74 -2.32 -8.67
C ARG A 23 -7.92 -2.23 -9.66
N ASP A 24 -8.05 -3.21 -10.55
CA ASP A 24 -9.03 -3.22 -11.65
C ASP A 24 -10.22 -4.15 -11.40
N ILE A 25 -10.30 -4.81 -10.24
CA ILE A 25 -11.46 -5.66 -9.92
C ILE A 25 -12.74 -4.81 -9.89
N GLU A 26 -13.79 -5.21 -10.61
CA GLU A 26 -15.02 -4.42 -10.71
C GLU A 26 -15.86 -4.49 -9.43
N ASP A 27 -15.91 -5.64 -8.76
CA ASP A 27 -16.69 -5.84 -7.54
C ASP A 27 -16.01 -6.87 -6.62
N ILE A 28 -15.74 -6.49 -5.37
CA ILE A 28 -15.07 -7.33 -4.37
C ILE A 28 -16.11 -8.09 -3.53
N THR A 29 -17.22 -7.42 -3.20
CA THR A 29 -18.22 -7.92 -2.23
C THR A 29 -19.54 -8.35 -2.86
N GLY A 30 -19.75 -8.15 -4.16
CA GLY A 30 -21.07 -8.32 -4.80
C GLY A 30 -22.02 -7.16 -4.50
N ARG A 31 -21.56 -6.16 -3.73
CA ARG A 31 -22.34 -5.05 -3.17
C ARG A 31 -21.46 -3.82 -2.93
N ASP A 32 -20.36 -3.69 -3.68
CA ASP A 32 -19.48 -2.54 -3.57
C ASP A 32 -20.28 -1.25 -3.82
N GLY A 33 -20.01 -0.22 -3.03
CA GLY A 33 -20.76 1.04 -3.05
C GLY A 33 -22.14 0.98 -2.38
N LEU A 34 -22.53 -0.16 -1.79
CA LEU A 34 -23.78 -0.30 -1.01
C LEU A 34 -23.53 -0.51 0.49
N ILE A 35 -22.28 -0.68 0.91
CA ILE A 35 -21.94 -1.02 2.29
C ILE A 35 -21.79 0.26 3.13
N THR A 36 -22.61 0.40 4.18
CA THR A 36 -22.35 1.35 5.27
C THR A 36 -21.61 0.63 6.39
N GLY A 37 -20.39 1.05 6.71
CA GLY A 37 -19.62 0.40 7.77
C GLY A 37 -18.11 0.63 7.68
N LEU A 38 -17.34 -0.43 7.92
CA LEU A 38 -15.88 -0.39 7.95
C LEU A 38 -15.29 -1.36 6.92
N VAL A 39 -14.22 -0.91 6.27
CA VAL A 39 -13.25 -1.77 5.59
C VAL A 39 -11.96 -1.71 6.40
N ILE A 40 -11.41 -2.85 6.78
CA ILE A 40 -10.12 -2.94 7.49
C ILE A 40 -9.18 -3.76 6.62
N ALA A 41 -8.03 -3.18 6.29
CA ALA A 41 -6.92 -3.80 5.59
C ALA A 41 -5.74 -3.83 6.56
N HIS A 42 -5.47 -4.99 7.16
CA HIS A 42 -4.42 -5.16 8.16
C HIS A 42 -3.30 -6.00 7.56
N GLU A 43 -2.09 -5.42 7.48
CA GLU A 43 -0.93 -6.03 6.80
C GLU A 43 -1.33 -6.51 5.40
N PHE A 44 -1.94 -5.60 4.64
CA PHE A 44 -2.48 -5.92 3.32
C PHE A 44 -1.74 -5.16 2.22
N LEU A 45 -1.38 -3.90 2.45
CA LEU A 45 -0.75 -3.09 1.42
C LEU A 45 0.75 -3.40 1.29
N ASP A 46 1.41 -3.87 2.35
CA ASP A 46 2.82 -4.27 2.31
C ASP A 46 3.07 -5.52 1.45
N ASP A 47 2.09 -6.42 1.37
CA ASP A 47 2.05 -7.60 0.49
C ASP A 47 1.74 -7.27 -0.98
N VAL A 48 1.31 -6.04 -1.28
CA VAL A 48 1.02 -5.60 -2.65
C VAL A 48 2.32 -5.25 -3.35
N ALA A 49 2.59 -5.94 -4.45
CA ALA A 49 3.81 -5.75 -5.24
C ALA A 49 4.00 -4.29 -5.69
N CYS A 50 5.23 -3.81 -5.54
CA CYS A 50 5.66 -2.50 -5.98
C CYS A 50 6.98 -2.63 -6.79
N PRO A 51 7.13 -1.90 -7.92
CA PRO A 51 8.41 -1.80 -8.58
C PRO A 51 9.46 -1.19 -7.66
N VAL A 52 10.69 -1.69 -7.73
CA VAL A 52 11.83 -1.15 -6.99
C VAL A 52 12.78 -0.48 -7.95
N VAL A 53 13.26 0.72 -7.60
CA VAL A 53 14.32 1.40 -8.33
C VAL A 53 15.48 1.71 -7.40
N GLU A 54 16.68 1.80 -7.96
CA GLU A 54 17.88 2.28 -7.30
C GLU A 54 18.46 3.44 -8.11
N LEU A 55 18.93 4.48 -7.42
CA LEU A 55 19.51 5.65 -8.07
C LEU A 55 20.95 5.35 -8.49
N ASP A 56 21.26 5.58 -9.77
CA ASP A 56 22.64 5.51 -10.25
C ASP A 56 23.46 6.75 -9.84
N ASP A 57 24.72 6.81 -10.28
CA ASP A 57 25.65 7.91 -9.98
C ASP A 57 25.14 9.27 -10.47
N ASP A 58 24.28 9.30 -11.50
CA ASP A 58 23.65 10.50 -12.05
C ASP A 58 22.28 10.80 -11.39
N LEU A 59 21.94 10.10 -10.31
CA LEU A 59 20.64 10.14 -9.62
C LEU A 59 19.46 9.75 -10.50
N ARG A 60 19.70 8.94 -11.53
CA ARG A 60 18.63 8.42 -12.38
C ARG A 60 18.09 7.11 -11.79
N PRO A 61 16.77 6.98 -11.63
CA PRO A 61 16.18 5.75 -11.11
C PRO A 61 16.30 4.63 -12.14
N ARG A 62 17.02 3.56 -11.79
CA ARG A 62 17.18 2.33 -12.56
C ARG A 62 16.28 1.26 -11.96
N ILE A 63 15.51 0.55 -12.80
CA ILE A 63 14.68 -0.56 -12.32
C ILE A 63 15.58 -1.64 -11.71
N VAL A 64 15.32 -2.07 -10.48
CA VAL A 64 15.99 -3.23 -9.88
C VAL A 64 15.31 -4.50 -10.40
N GLN A 65 16.07 -5.31 -11.14
CA GLN A 65 15.61 -6.62 -11.60
C GLN A 65 16.15 -7.71 -10.68
N VAL A 66 15.37 -8.77 -10.51
CA VAL A 66 15.70 -9.87 -9.61
C VAL A 66 15.66 -11.19 -10.35
N GLU A 67 16.73 -11.97 -10.25
CA GLU A 67 16.72 -13.37 -10.69
C GLU A 67 15.89 -14.20 -9.70
N ALA A 68 14.75 -14.74 -10.17
CA ALA A 68 13.76 -15.36 -9.28
C ALA A 68 14.31 -16.49 -8.40
N ALA A 69 15.17 -17.35 -8.96
CA ALA A 69 15.68 -18.54 -8.27
C ALA A 69 16.68 -18.22 -7.14
N THR A 70 17.46 -17.15 -7.28
CA THR A 70 18.55 -16.83 -6.33
C THR A 70 18.27 -15.59 -5.50
N GLY A 71 17.41 -14.68 -5.98
CA GLY A 71 17.24 -13.34 -5.43
C GLY A 71 18.44 -12.43 -5.70
N ALA A 72 19.29 -12.76 -6.68
CA ALA A 72 20.35 -11.89 -7.15
C ALA A 72 19.73 -10.68 -7.87
N GLU A 73 20.22 -9.49 -7.55
CA GLU A 73 19.71 -8.25 -8.11
C GLU A 73 20.68 -7.68 -9.14
N VAL A 74 20.14 -7.06 -10.19
CA VAL A 74 20.90 -6.29 -11.18
C VAL A 74 20.16 -5.00 -11.50
N LEU A 75 20.92 -3.93 -11.80
CA LEU A 75 20.34 -2.69 -12.31
C LEU A 75 19.91 -2.87 -13.75
N GLY A 76 18.64 -2.59 -14.00
CA GLY A 76 17.98 -2.65 -15.27
C GLY A 76 18.01 -1.32 -16.05
N PRO A 77 17.04 -1.13 -16.97
CA PRO A 77 16.94 0.11 -17.72
C PRO A 77 16.65 1.31 -16.79
N ASP A 78 16.97 2.49 -17.30
CA ASP A 78 16.51 3.75 -16.71
C ASP A 78 14.97 3.77 -16.70
N LEU A 79 14.35 4.30 -15.66
CA LEU A 79 12.90 4.42 -15.57
C LEU A 79 12.31 5.19 -16.76
N ALA A 80 13.04 6.15 -17.34
CA ALA A 80 12.60 6.92 -18.51
C ALA A 80 12.75 6.15 -19.84
N ASP A 81 13.43 4.99 -19.85
CA ASP A 81 13.53 4.14 -21.03
C ASP A 81 12.18 3.42 -21.29
N PRO A 82 11.66 3.39 -22.53
CA PRO A 82 10.46 2.62 -22.86
C PRO A 82 10.52 1.15 -22.43
N ALA A 83 11.71 0.54 -22.37
CA ALA A 83 11.88 -0.84 -21.90
C ALA A 83 11.48 -1.03 -20.43
N ALA A 84 11.44 0.03 -19.63
CA ALA A 84 11.03 -0.03 -18.23
C ALA A 84 9.55 -0.39 -18.06
N GLU A 85 8.68 -0.04 -19.00
CA GLU A 85 7.22 -0.23 -18.89
C GLU A 85 6.82 -1.69 -18.62
N ALA A 86 7.50 -2.63 -19.27
CA ALA A 86 7.27 -4.07 -19.08
C ALA A 86 7.57 -4.57 -17.65
N LEU A 87 8.31 -3.79 -16.86
CA LEU A 87 8.78 -4.14 -15.52
C LEU A 87 8.01 -3.41 -14.40
N LEU A 88 7.06 -2.54 -14.75
CA LEU A 88 6.37 -1.67 -13.79
C LEU A 88 5.03 -2.23 -13.29
N GLY A 89 4.61 -3.42 -13.73
CA GLY A 89 3.41 -4.08 -13.18
C GLY A 89 2.11 -3.33 -13.47
N GLY A 90 2.00 -2.72 -14.66
CA GLY A 90 0.76 -2.07 -15.13
C GLY A 90 0.61 -0.60 -14.76
N ILE A 91 1.71 0.09 -14.43
CA ILE A 91 1.80 1.56 -14.43
C ILE A 91 2.80 2.00 -15.49
N SER A 92 2.60 3.19 -16.06
CA SER A 92 3.52 3.75 -17.04
C SER A 92 4.79 4.31 -16.38
N PRO A 93 5.91 4.39 -17.14
CA PRO A 93 7.11 5.10 -16.71
C PRO A 93 6.89 6.51 -16.17
N SER A 94 6.02 7.29 -16.81
CA SER A 94 5.71 8.67 -16.41
C SER A 94 4.93 8.73 -15.10
N GLU A 95 3.98 7.84 -14.89
CA GLU A 95 3.24 7.73 -13.62
C GLU A 95 4.15 7.32 -12.47
N ALA A 96 5.02 6.33 -12.69
CA ALA A 96 6.02 5.91 -11.71
C ALA A 96 6.97 7.06 -11.36
N ARG A 97 7.43 7.81 -12.37
CA ARG A 97 8.30 8.97 -12.16
C ARG A 97 7.61 10.09 -11.37
N ALA A 98 6.39 10.44 -11.75
CA ALA A 98 5.62 11.47 -11.05
C ALA A 98 5.36 11.10 -9.58
N TRP A 99 5.10 9.81 -9.31
CA TRP A 99 4.95 9.32 -7.95
C TRP A 99 6.26 9.46 -7.15
N LEU A 100 7.41 9.06 -7.72
CA LEU A 100 8.72 9.18 -7.07
C LEU A 100 9.08 10.63 -6.78
N ASP A 101 8.93 11.53 -7.75
CA ASP A 101 9.28 12.94 -7.60
C ASP A 101 8.49 13.60 -6.46
N HIS A 102 7.25 13.17 -6.22
CA HIS A 102 6.41 13.72 -5.17
C HIS A 102 6.61 13.02 -3.80
N TRP A 103 6.58 11.69 -3.78
CA TRP A 103 6.51 10.90 -2.55
C TRP A 103 7.84 10.34 -2.07
N TRP A 104 8.82 10.13 -2.97
CA TRP A 104 10.10 9.58 -2.57
C TRP A 104 11.25 10.09 -3.43
N PRO A 105 11.57 11.40 -3.34
CA PRO A 105 12.51 12.03 -4.24
C PRO A 105 13.92 11.46 -4.10
N ALA A 106 14.73 11.68 -5.13
CA ALA A 106 16.13 11.31 -5.14
C ALA A 106 16.92 12.04 -4.05
N THR A 107 17.69 11.31 -3.26
CA THR A 107 18.52 11.87 -2.17
C THR A 107 20.01 11.74 -2.49
N LYS A 108 20.46 10.55 -2.92
CA LYS A 108 21.87 10.23 -3.19
C LYS A 108 21.99 8.98 -4.10
N PRO A 109 23.17 8.74 -4.73
CA PRO A 109 23.41 7.49 -5.44
C PRO A 109 23.26 6.26 -4.53
N LEU A 110 22.92 5.12 -5.12
CA LEU A 110 22.65 3.84 -4.45
C LEU A 110 21.43 3.83 -3.52
N ALA A 111 20.68 4.93 -3.44
CA ALA A 111 19.45 4.94 -2.65
C ALA A 111 18.33 4.18 -3.37
N ARG A 112 17.62 3.35 -2.63
CA ARG A 112 16.52 2.51 -3.14
C ARG A 112 15.17 3.17 -2.88
N ARG A 113 14.22 2.89 -3.77
CA ARG A 113 12.85 3.41 -3.72
C ARG A 113 11.86 2.33 -4.12
N GLU A 114 10.85 2.11 -3.30
CA GLU A 114 9.67 1.32 -3.65
C GLU A 114 8.58 2.23 -4.23
N VAL A 115 8.23 2.05 -5.51
CA VAL A 115 7.20 2.84 -6.20
C VAL A 115 5.83 2.37 -5.74
N GLY A 116 5.25 3.08 -4.76
CA GLY A 116 4.00 2.69 -4.08
C GLY A 116 2.71 2.88 -4.88
N LEU A 117 2.76 3.47 -6.08
CA LEU A 117 1.58 3.79 -6.88
C LEU A 117 0.57 2.63 -7.06
N PRO A 118 0.98 1.36 -7.30
CA PRO A 118 0.03 0.25 -7.37
C PRO A 118 -0.78 0.07 -6.07
N ARG A 119 -0.18 0.36 -4.92
CA ARG A 119 -0.82 0.32 -3.59
C ARG A 119 -1.82 1.45 -3.45
N ASP A 120 -1.47 2.67 -3.87
CA ASP A 120 -2.39 3.82 -3.84
C ASP A 120 -3.65 3.56 -4.68
N LEU A 121 -3.46 2.96 -5.85
CA LEU A 121 -4.56 2.61 -6.76
C LEU A 121 -5.46 1.53 -6.18
N LEU A 122 -4.86 0.50 -5.57
CA LEU A 122 -5.59 -0.56 -4.90
C LEU A 122 -6.32 -0.06 -3.66
N TRP A 123 -5.69 0.80 -2.85
CA TRP A 123 -6.33 1.44 -1.71
C TRP A 123 -7.56 2.25 -2.14
N ARG A 124 -7.42 3.11 -3.17
CA ARG A 124 -8.55 3.82 -3.79
C ARG A 124 -9.63 2.90 -4.34
N ARG A 125 -9.32 1.64 -4.65
CA ARG A 125 -10.32 0.65 -5.04
C ARG A 125 -11.04 0.05 -3.84
N LEU A 126 -10.31 -0.27 -2.76
CA LEU A 126 -10.88 -0.79 -1.53
C LEU A 126 -11.85 0.19 -0.87
N THR A 127 -11.54 1.50 -0.88
CA THR A 127 -12.44 2.52 -0.32
C THR A 127 -13.80 2.56 -1.03
N ARG A 128 -13.85 2.23 -2.33
CA ARG A 128 -15.09 2.16 -3.14
C ARG A 128 -16.00 0.98 -2.77
N ILE A 129 -15.58 0.06 -1.90
CA ILE A 129 -16.49 -0.93 -1.31
C ILE A 129 -17.59 -0.22 -0.50
N LEU A 130 -17.26 0.90 0.14
CA LEU A 130 -18.17 1.60 1.05
C LEU A 130 -19.05 2.62 0.32
N ALA A 131 -20.34 2.63 0.65
CA ALA A 131 -21.25 3.74 0.40
C ALA A 131 -21.02 4.88 1.39
N SER A 132 -20.74 4.52 2.65
CA SER A 132 -20.41 5.45 3.73
C SER A 132 -19.72 4.73 4.90
N GLY A 133 -18.93 5.46 5.69
CA GLY A 133 -18.24 4.93 6.87
C GLY A 133 -16.75 5.24 6.84
N HIS A 134 -15.90 4.28 7.19
CA HIS A 134 -14.44 4.47 7.18
C HIS A 134 -13.71 3.25 6.60
N ALA A 135 -12.72 3.52 5.76
CA ALA A 135 -11.71 2.52 5.39
C ALA A 135 -10.45 2.74 6.23
N ILE A 136 -9.90 1.67 6.77
CA ILE A 136 -8.72 1.70 7.65
C ILE A 136 -7.66 0.75 7.09
N ALA A 137 -6.47 1.26 6.80
CA ALA A 137 -5.28 0.46 6.54
C ALA A 137 -4.34 0.52 7.74
N ILE A 138 -3.79 -0.63 8.13
CA ILE A 138 -2.85 -0.77 9.24
C ILE A 138 -1.67 -1.58 8.70
N ASP A 139 -0.53 -0.93 8.54
CA ASP A 139 0.63 -1.50 7.86
C ASP A 139 1.93 -0.96 8.47
N TYR A 140 3.03 -1.70 8.27
CA TYR A 140 4.37 -1.18 8.50
C TYR A 140 4.62 -0.03 7.53
N ALA A 141 4.97 1.15 8.03
CA ALA A 141 4.97 2.35 7.20
C ALA A 141 6.18 3.25 7.45
N HIS A 142 6.35 4.19 6.52
CA HIS A 142 7.28 5.31 6.65
C HIS A 142 6.64 6.59 6.10
N ARG A 143 7.08 7.74 6.61
CA ARG A 143 6.52 9.05 6.22
C ARG A 143 7.40 9.79 5.24
N LEU A 144 6.81 10.74 4.51
CA LEU A 144 7.50 11.57 3.54
C LEU A 144 8.74 12.28 4.13
N ASP A 145 8.64 12.78 5.36
CA ASP A 145 9.77 13.46 6.00
C ASP A 145 10.93 12.50 6.32
N ASP A 146 10.63 11.27 6.76
CA ASP A 146 11.64 10.23 6.97
C ASP A 146 12.35 9.89 5.65
N ARG A 147 11.56 9.73 4.58
CA ARG A 147 12.07 9.47 3.22
C ARG A 147 12.94 10.61 2.70
N ARG A 148 12.54 11.87 2.92
CA ARG A 148 13.31 13.07 2.54
C ARG A 148 14.63 13.19 3.31
N SER A 149 14.66 12.74 4.56
CA SER A 149 15.89 12.72 5.36
C SER A 149 16.85 11.57 4.98
N GLY A 150 16.40 10.65 4.11
CA GLY A 150 17.18 9.49 3.67
C GLY A 150 17.20 8.33 4.66
N LEU A 151 16.35 8.35 5.72
CA LEU A 151 16.25 7.27 6.70
C LEU A 151 15.96 5.91 6.04
N TRP A 152 15.21 5.94 4.94
CA TRP A 152 14.78 4.76 4.19
C TRP A 152 15.55 4.56 2.87
N ASP A 153 16.73 5.16 2.72
CA ASP A 153 17.53 5.01 1.49
C ASP A 153 18.01 3.58 1.22
N GLY A 154 18.00 2.70 2.23
CA GLY A 154 18.28 1.28 2.06
C GLY A 154 17.11 0.46 1.47
N GLY A 155 15.94 1.08 1.28
CA GLY A 155 14.70 0.38 0.97
C GLY A 155 14.21 -0.47 2.16
N THR A 156 13.07 -1.12 1.96
CA THR A 156 12.37 -1.88 3.00
C THR A 156 11.96 -3.28 2.55
N VAL A 157 12.19 -3.65 1.28
CA VAL A 157 11.86 -4.99 0.77
C VAL A 157 12.57 -6.09 1.56
N LYS A 158 11.80 -7.07 2.03
CA LYS A 158 12.30 -8.19 2.82
C LYS A 158 11.57 -9.49 2.43
N GLY A 159 12.30 -10.60 2.44
CA GLY A 159 11.72 -11.94 2.34
C GLY A 159 11.49 -12.55 3.72
N PHE A 160 10.51 -13.44 3.86
CA PHE A 160 10.25 -14.18 5.10
C PHE A 160 9.92 -15.66 4.84
N VAL A 161 10.44 -16.54 5.69
CA VAL A 161 10.08 -17.96 5.80
C VAL A 161 9.82 -18.26 7.26
N ASP A 162 8.64 -18.75 7.60
CA ASP A 162 8.23 -19.07 8.98
C ASP A 162 8.53 -17.93 9.97
N GLY A 163 8.25 -16.69 9.57
CA GLY A 163 8.50 -15.48 10.35
C GLY A 163 9.97 -15.02 10.42
N SER A 164 10.90 -15.77 9.85
CA SER A 164 12.33 -15.43 9.82
C SER A 164 12.69 -14.66 8.56
N ALA A 165 13.37 -13.53 8.73
CA ALA A 165 13.82 -12.70 7.62
C ALA A 165 14.86 -13.42 6.75
N CYS A 166 14.71 -13.32 5.43
CA CYS A 166 15.64 -13.86 4.45
C CYS A 166 15.80 -12.91 3.25
N ARG A 167 16.61 -13.33 2.27
CA ARG A 167 16.70 -12.65 0.96
C ARG A 167 15.35 -12.80 0.22
N PRO A 168 14.77 -11.73 -0.33
CA PRO A 168 13.56 -11.83 -1.14
C PRO A 168 13.83 -12.63 -2.42
N ARG A 169 12.93 -13.56 -2.76
CA ARG A 169 12.96 -14.36 -4.00
C ARG A 169 11.56 -14.41 -4.62
N PRO A 170 11.33 -13.79 -5.79
CA PRO A 170 10.01 -13.76 -6.41
C PRO A 170 9.66 -15.08 -7.15
N ASP A 171 10.07 -16.23 -6.61
CA ASP A 171 9.74 -17.58 -7.09
C ASP A 171 8.54 -18.21 -6.34
N GLY A 172 8.02 -17.50 -5.34
CA GLY A 172 6.91 -17.95 -4.50
C GLY A 172 7.31 -18.82 -3.30
N SER A 173 8.60 -19.08 -3.09
CA SER A 173 9.11 -19.87 -1.96
C SER A 173 9.20 -19.11 -0.65
N VAL A 174 9.11 -17.78 -0.68
CA VAL A 174 9.17 -16.89 0.49
C VAL A 174 8.06 -15.85 0.41
N ASN A 175 7.56 -15.37 1.56
CA ASN A 175 6.73 -14.16 1.55
C ASN A 175 7.62 -12.94 1.29
N ILE A 176 7.14 -11.95 0.55
CA ILE A 176 7.90 -10.72 0.27
C ILE A 176 7.02 -9.55 0.63
N THR A 177 7.49 -8.69 1.54
CA THR A 177 6.81 -7.47 1.94
C THR A 177 7.74 -6.27 1.78
N SER A 178 7.17 -5.07 1.77
CA SER A 178 7.91 -3.83 1.97
C SER A 178 7.01 -2.80 2.64
N HIS A 179 7.61 -1.95 3.47
CA HIS A 179 6.85 -0.92 4.19
C HIS A 179 6.09 -0.01 3.22
N VAL A 180 5.02 0.59 3.71
CA VAL A 180 4.05 1.32 2.92
C VAL A 180 4.17 2.82 3.13
N ALA A 181 4.17 3.56 2.03
CA ALA A 181 3.96 5.00 2.02
C ALA A 181 2.47 5.33 2.27
N LEU A 182 1.96 5.14 3.48
CA LEU A 182 0.53 5.35 3.76
C LEU A 182 0.06 6.79 3.50
N ASP A 183 0.96 7.76 3.65
CA ASP A 183 0.76 9.16 3.27
C ASP A 183 0.49 9.36 1.77
N SER A 184 1.03 8.49 0.90
CA SER A 184 0.73 8.51 -0.55
C SER A 184 -0.60 7.86 -0.91
N CYS A 185 -1.06 6.90 -0.10
CA CYS A 185 -2.38 6.29 -0.24
C CYS A 185 -3.51 7.22 0.24
N ALA A 186 -3.21 8.11 1.19
CA ALA A 186 -4.16 9.01 1.84
C ALA A 186 -4.86 9.95 0.85
N SER A 187 -6.19 10.03 0.94
CA SER A 187 -6.89 11.17 0.33
C SER A 187 -6.68 12.46 1.14
N PRO A 188 -7.08 13.63 0.59
CA PRO A 188 -7.06 14.89 1.34
C PRO A 188 -7.90 14.90 2.62
N HIS A 189 -8.83 13.95 2.80
CA HIS A 189 -9.68 13.84 3.99
C HIS A 189 -9.22 12.77 4.97
N ALA A 190 -8.20 11.99 4.61
CA ALA A 190 -7.69 10.92 5.43
C ALA A 190 -6.75 11.44 6.52
N THR A 191 -6.51 10.61 7.52
CA THR A 191 -5.50 10.85 8.54
C THR A 191 -4.55 9.67 8.63
N VAL A 192 -3.25 9.94 8.74
CA VAL A 192 -2.22 8.93 9.03
C VAL A 192 -1.72 9.15 10.45
N ARG A 193 -1.79 8.12 11.29
CA ARG A 193 -1.43 8.20 12.72
C ARG A 193 -0.57 7.02 13.10
N SER A 194 0.32 7.19 14.08
CA SER A 194 1.02 6.03 14.62
C SER A 194 0.05 5.14 15.39
N GLN A 195 0.29 3.83 15.38
CA GLN A 195 -0.49 2.90 16.19
C GLN A 195 -0.45 3.29 17.68
N PHE A 196 0.70 3.76 18.17
CA PHE A 196 0.83 4.29 19.53
C PHE A 196 -0.15 5.44 19.79
N ASP A 197 -0.25 6.42 18.89
CA ASP A 197 -1.17 7.56 19.04
C ASP A 197 -2.63 7.15 19.00
N VAL A 198 -2.99 6.15 18.18
CA VAL A 198 -4.37 5.64 18.08
C VAL A 198 -4.76 4.92 19.36
N LEU A 199 -3.91 4.02 19.84
CA LEU A 199 -4.21 3.14 20.97
C LEU A 199 -4.00 3.80 22.33
N SER A 200 -3.24 4.91 22.40
CA SER A 200 -3.09 5.72 23.62
C SER A 200 -4.26 6.69 23.85
N THR A 201 -5.28 6.70 22.98
CA THR A 201 -6.47 7.52 23.20
C THR A 201 -7.38 6.91 24.28
N SER A 202 -8.01 7.77 25.08
CA SER A 202 -8.91 7.35 26.18
C SER A 202 -10.08 6.45 25.74
N ALA A 203 -10.41 6.45 24.44
CA ALA A 203 -11.48 5.64 23.85
C ALA A 203 -11.14 4.14 23.76
N VAL A 204 -9.86 3.76 23.74
CA VAL A 204 -9.42 2.37 23.56
C VAL A 204 -9.31 1.61 24.90
N GLY A 205 -9.55 2.28 26.02
CA GLY A 205 -9.39 1.69 27.36
C GLY A 205 -7.91 1.53 27.75
N SER A 206 -7.61 1.54 29.05
CA SER A 206 -6.24 1.63 29.58
C SER A 206 -5.45 0.32 29.52
N HIS A 207 -5.49 -0.42 28.41
CA HIS A 207 -4.59 -1.55 28.20
C HIS A 207 -3.26 -1.03 27.64
N SER A 208 -2.33 -0.79 28.56
CA SER A 208 -0.97 -0.32 28.29
C SER A 208 -0.27 -1.17 27.22
N LEU A 209 0.22 -0.53 26.16
CA LEU A 209 1.08 -1.12 25.13
C LEU A 209 2.56 -1.11 25.49
N ALA A 210 2.90 -0.84 26.76
CA ALA A 210 4.30 -0.71 27.21
C ALA A 210 5.14 -1.99 27.01
N SER A 211 4.56 -3.10 26.54
CA SER A 211 5.24 -4.35 26.23
C SER A 211 5.44 -4.63 24.73
N TRP A 212 5.06 -3.75 23.81
CA TRP A 212 5.32 -3.96 22.39
C TRP A 212 6.73 -3.48 22.02
N PRO A 213 7.63 -4.36 21.57
CA PRO A 213 8.99 -3.94 21.31
C PRO A 213 9.03 -3.09 20.01
N PRO A 214 9.78 -1.97 20.00
CA PRO A 214 9.88 -1.04 18.87
C PRO A 214 10.73 -1.57 17.69
N ASP A 215 11.22 -2.80 17.78
CA ASP A 215 12.25 -3.40 16.92
C ASP A 215 11.71 -4.04 15.63
N LEU A 216 10.39 -4.18 15.47
CA LEU A 216 9.76 -4.69 14.24
C LEU A 216 9.15 -3.60 13.34
N GLY A 217 9.40 -2.32 13.64
CA GLY A 217 8.78 -1.19 12.94
C GLY A 217 7.45 -0.79 13.58
N SER A 218 7.18 0.51 13.65
CA SER A 218 5.91 1.01 14.16
C SER A 218 4.85 0.91 13.05
N PHE A 219 3.74 0.24 13.34
CA PHE A 219 2.54 0.33 12.51
C PHE A 219 2.05 1.78 12.47
N ASP A 220 1.66 2.24 11.29
CA ASP A 220 0.81 3.42 11.13
C ASP A 220 -0.58 2.99 10.66
N TRP A 221 -1.55 3.84 10.98
CA TRP A 221 -2.97 3.69 10.64
C TRP A 221 -3.34 4.79 9.67
N LEU A 222 -3.76 4.41 8.47
CA LEU A 222 -4.45 5.29 7.51
C LEU A 222 -5.94 5.16 7.72
N ILE A 223 -6.59 6.23 8.17
CA ILE A 223 -8.03 6.29 8.43
C ILE A 223 -8.67 7.23 7.42
N GLU A 224 -9.45 6.66 6.51
CA GLU A 224 -10.07 7.32 5.36
C GLU A 224 -11.60 7.41 5.58
N PRO A 225 -12.16 8.61 5.79
CA PRO A 225 -13.61 8.78 5.84
C PRO A 225 -14.21 8.59 4.45
N CYS A 226 -15.15 7.67 4.32
CA CYS A 226 -15.94 7.47 3.11
C CYS A 226 -17.29 8.16 3.31
N THR A 227 -17.48 9.32 2.69
CA THR A 227 -18.77 10.03 2.69
C THR A 227 -19.50 9.82 1.36
N PRO A 228 -20.84 9.83 1.35
CA PRO A 228 -21.58 9.81 0.11
C PRO A 228 -21.19 11.01 -0.76
N ALA A 229 -20.99 10.80 -2.05
CA ALA A 229 -20.90 11.92 -2.98
C ALA A 229 -22.19 12.75 -2.86
N PRO A 230 -22.11 14.10 -2.77
CA PRO A 230 -23.30 14.93 -2.76
C PRO A 230 -24.10 14.64 -4.04
N ALA A 231 -25.40 14.40 -3.89
CA ALA A 231 -26.28 14.17 -5.04
C ALA A 231 -26.12 15.33 -6.02
N THR A 232 -25.75 15.02 -7.27
CA THR A 232 -25.74 16.02 -8.33
C THR A 232 -27.17 16.53 -8.47
N PRO A 233 -27.45 17.84 -8.27
CA PRO A 233 -28.79 18.35 -8.45
C PRO A 233 -29.20 18.09 -9.90
N ALA A 234 -30.32 17.40 -10.10
CA ALA A 234 -30.92 17.26 -11.42
C ALA A 234 -31.15 18.66 -11.98
N LEU A 235 -30.56 18.95 -13.14
CA LEU A 235 -30.88 20.16 -13.88
C LEU A 235 -32.35 20.08 -14.25
N SER A 236 -33.18 20.82 -13.53
CA SER A 236 -34.58 21.02 -13.88
C SER A 236 -34.61 21.71 -15.24
N GLU A 237 -34.95 20.97 -16.30
CA GLU A 237 -35.33 21.57 -17.58
C GLU A 237 -36.64 22.34 -17.37
N THR A 238 -36.51 23.62 -17.03
CA THR A 238 -37.63 24.55 -17.11
C THR A 238 -37.91 24.77 -18.59
N MET A 239 -38.85 24.00 -19.14
CA MET A 239 -39.50 24.31 -20.41
C MET A 239 -40.14 25.70 -20.29
N VAL A 240 -39.56 26.68 -20.98
CA VAL A 240 -40.22 27.94 -21.31
C VAL A 240 -41.06 27.66 -22.55
N GLY A 241 -42.38 27.73 -22.40
CA GLY A 241 -43.35 27.78 -23.49
C GLY A 241 -43.54 29.19 -24.04
#